data_AF-A0A4R4G5L7-F1
#
_entry.id   AF-A0A4R4G5L7-F1
#
_cell.length_a   1.000
_cell.length_b   1.000
_cell.length_c   1.000
_cell.angle_alpha   90.00
_cell.angle_beta   90.00
_cell.angle_gamma   90.00
#
_symmetry.space_group_name_H-M   'P 1'
#
loop_
_entity.id
_entity.type
_entity.pdbx_description
1 polymer ?
#
loop_
_entity_poly.entity_id
_entity_poly.type
_entity_poly.pdbx_seq_one_letter_code
_entity_poly.pdbx_strand_id
1 'polypeptide(L)'
;MTDEIQFIIERLLKVSFEQQSALLRYFSRSDIVTRIKILAEKTNRFHKLRQENGNSDKSILEYCALITAIKNAHDENESLRKKSFRGLKLEEIRILSQKKADQFIRKIKKPDPTREKLLGYWAIVRMLKLEQDFSFRQISLYLKKYHRFDVAHSTIFQLWNELEKNENTGESK
;
A
#
# COMPACT_ATOMS: atom_id res chain seq x y z
N MET A 1 20.03 -14.01 29.42
CA MET A 1 19.97 -12.64 28.87
C MET A 1 18.97 -12.48 27.72
N THR A 2 19.18 -13.05 26.53
CA THR A 2 18.18 -12.97 25.43
C THR A 2 16.88 -13.68 25.75
N ASP A 3 16.94 -14.89 26.33
CA ASP A 3 15.75 -15.68 26.66
C ASP A 3 14.93 -15.11 27.82
N GLU A 4 15.56 -14.39 28.75
CA GLU A 4 14.86 -13.71 29.86
C GLU A 4 14.09 -12.48 29.38
N ILE A 5 14.69 -11.69 28.48
CA ILE A 5 14.03 -10.55 27.83
C ILE A 5 12.85 -11.06 26.99
N GLN A 6 13.07 -12.15 26.25
CA GLN A 6 12.05 -12.83 25.47
C GLN A 6 10.85 -13.24 26.35
N PHE A 7 11.11 -13.89 27.48
CA PHE A 7 10.08 -14.35 28.41
C PHE A 7 9.27 -13.18 29.01
N ILE A 8 9.93 -12.07 29.35
CA ILE A 8 9.26 -10.86 29.86
C ILE A 8 8.32 -10.27 28.79
N ILE A 9 8.78 -10.19 27.54
CA ILE A 9 8.00 -9.69 26.41
C ILE A 9 6.78 -10.58 26.14
N GLU A 10 6.97 -11.91 26.11
CA GLU A 10 5.88 -12.86 25.88
C GLU A 10 4.84 -12.81 27.01
N ARG A 11 5.28 -12.66 28.27
CA ARG A 11 4.37 -12.50 29.42
C ARG A 11 3.54 -11.21 29.33
N LEU A 12 4.14 -10.11 28.88
CA LEU A 12 3.47 -8.82 28.75
C LEU A 12 2.49 -8.79 27.57
N LEU A 13 2.88 -9.35 26.42
CA LEU A 13 2.07 -9.30 25.20
C LEU A 13 1.07 -10.46 25.08
N LYS A 14 1.33 -11.58 25.74
CA LYS A 14 0.69 -12.88 25.47
C LYS A 14 0.78 -13.26 23.98
N VAL A 15 1.91 -12.93 23.34
CA VAL A 15 2.20 -13.18 21.92
C VAL A 15 3.55 -13.87 21.83
N SER A 16 3.59 -15.06 21.22
CA SER A 16 4.83 -15.83 21.08
C SER A 16 5.82 -15.15 20.13
N PHE A 17 7.10 -15.51 20.23
CA PHE A 17 8.13 -15.01 19.33
C PHE A 17 7.79 -15.15 17.84
N GLU A 18 7.23 -16.29 17.45
CA GLU A 18 6.84 -16.56 16.06
C GLU A 18 5.76 -15.59 15.57
N GLN A 19 4.78 -15.30 16.44
CA GLN A 19 3.72 -14.35 16.16
C GLN A 19 4.27 -12.92 16.07
N GLN A 20 5.22 -12.54 16.94
CA GLN A 20 5.90 -11.25 16.85
C GLN A 20 6.63 -11.11 15.50
N SER A 21 7.35 -12.15 15.08
CA SER A 21 8.05 -12.19 13.78
C SER A 21 7.10 -12.15 12.59
N ALA A 22 5.92 -12.77 12.69
CA ALA A 22 4.87 -12.66 11.66
C ALA A 22 4.31 -11.23 11.57
N LEU A 23 4.05 -10.59 12.71
CA LEU A 23 3.57 -9.20 12.78
C LEU A 23 4.59 -8.21 12.21
N LEU A 24 5.89 -8.38 12.52
CA LEU A 24 6.94 -7.55 11.95
C LEU A 24 7.05 -7.71 10.43
N ARG A 25 6.88 -8.93 9.91
CA ARG A 25 6.79 -9.18 8.46
C ARG A 25 5.55 -8.54 7.83
N TYR A 26 4.42 -8.49 8.53
CA TYR A 26 3.23 -7.78 8.07
C TYR A 26 3.49 -6.26 8.00
N PHE A 27 4.10 -5.69 9.04
CA PHE A 27 4.47 -4.27 9.07
C PHE A 27 5.42 -3.89 7.93
N SER A 28 6.45 -4.72 7.67
CA SER A 28 7.42 -4.47 6.60
C SER A 28 6.82 -4.53 5.19
N ARG A 29 5.70 -5.24 5.02
CA ARG A 29 4.97 -5.35 3.74
C ARG A 29 3.85 -4.33 3.57
N SER A 30 3.43 -3.68 4.67
CA SER A 30 2.38 -2.67 4.65
C SER A 30 2.82 -1.41 3.91
N ASP A 31 1.88 -0.67 3.33
CA ASP A 31 2.16 0.62 2.68
C ASP A 31 2.55 1.70 3.71
N ILE A 32 3.20 2.75 3.23
CA ILE A 32 3.74 3.82 4.09
C ILE A 32 2.66 4.49 4.96
N VAL A 33 1.45 4.67 4.42
CA VAL A 33 0.35 5.32 5.16
C VAL A 33 -0.08 4.44 6.33
N THR A 34 -0.17 3.12 6.11
CA THR A 34 -0.47 2.16 7.18
C THR A 34 0.64 2.12 8.24
N ARG A 35 1.92 2.15 7.84
CA ARG A 35 3.04 2.19 8.80
C ARG A 35 3.00 3.46 9.67
N ILE A 36 2.72 4.63 9.09
CA ILE A 36 2.60 5.88 9.84
C ILE A 36 1.48 5.80 10.88
N LYS A 37 0.32 5.24 10.50
CA LYS A 37 -0.80 5.04 11.44
C LYS A 37 -0.43 4.12 12.60
N ILE A 38 0.25 3.00 12.31
CA ILE A 38 0.74 2.07 13.33
C ILE A 38 1.71 2.77 14.29
N LEU A 39 2.62 3.60 13.78
CA LEU A 39 3.56 4.35 14.61
C LEU A 39 2.86 5.41 15.48
N ALA A 40 1.84 6.09 14.97
CA ALA A 40 1.03 6.99 15.77
C ALA A 40 0.29 6.25 16.91
N GLU A 41 -0.25 5.07 16.62
CA GLU A 41 -0.91 4.22 17.60
C GLU A 41 0.08 3.66 18.65
N LYS A 42 1.31 3.31 18.23
CA LYS A 42 2.41 2.93 19.14
C LYS A 42 2.59 4.00 20.22
N THR A 43 2.69 5.27 19.85
CA THR A 43 2.91 6.37 20.82
C THR A 43 1.81 6.41 21.87
N ASN A 44 0.55 6.33 21.45
CA ASN A 44 -0.59 6.30 22.37
C ASN A 44 -0.55 5.07 23.29
N ARG A 45 -0.18 3.90 22.75
CA ARG A 45 -0.08 2.65 23.51
C ARG A 45 1.09 2.68 24.50
N PHE A 46 2.21 3.26 24.12
CA PHE A 46 3.37 3.43 24.98
C PHE A 46 3.06 4.27 26.21
N HIS A 47 2.35 5.39 26.06
CA HIS A 47 1.95 6.22 27.21
C HIS A 47 1.05 5.46 28.19
N LYS A 48 0.09 4.65 27.69
CA LYS A 48 -0.75 3.79 28.54
C LYS A 48 0.08 2.73 29.27
N LEU A 49 0.92 1.99 28.54
CA LEU A 49 1.77 0.95 29.12
C LEU A 49 2.77 1.50 30.15
N ARG A 50 3.27 2.72 29.94
CA ARG A 50 4.16 3.40 30.88
C ARG A 50 3.45 3.84 32.16
N GLN A 51 2.18 4.24 32.09
CA GLN A 51 1.37 4.53 33.28
C GLN A 51 1.08 3.25 34.09
N GLU A 52 0.78 2.14 33.40
CA GLU A 52 0.47 0.85 34.04
C GLU A 52 1.72 0.15 34.59
N ASN A 53 2.90 0.36 33.98
CA ASN A 53 4.14 -0.37 34.29
C ASN A 53 5.33 0.59 34.51
N GLY A 54 5.17 1.58 35.39
CA GLY A 54 6.12 2.68 35.60
C GLY A 54 7.58 2.30 35.93
N ASN A 55 7.84 1.04 36.33
CA ASN A 55 9.15 0.52 36.69
C ASN A 55 9.81 -0.40 35.64
N SER A 56 9.18 -0.60 34.47
CA SER A 56 9.74 -1.47 33.42
C SER A 56 10.68 -0.71 32.48
N ASP A 57 11.66 -1.42 31.91
CA ASP A 57 12.61 -0.86 30.93
C ASP A 57 11.85 -0.21 29.76
N LYS A 58 12.17 1.06 29.50
CA LYS A 58 11.61 1.88 28.42
C LYS A 58 11.69 1.16 27.07
N SER A 59 12.81 0.51 26.78
CA SER A 59 13.06 -0.15 25.49
C SER A 59 12.11 -1.33 25.27
N ILE A 60 11.87 -2.11 26.33
CA ILE A 60 10.93 -3.25 26.31
C ILE A 60 9.50 -2.74 26.14
N LEU A 61 9.11 -1.68 26.86
CA LEU A 61 7.78 -1.09 26.74
C LEU A 61 7.52 -0.52 25.35
N GLU A 62 8.51 0.12 24.73
CA GLU A 62 8.41 0.63 23.36
C GLU A 62 8.23 -0.50 22.33
N TYR A 63 8.97 -1.60 22.49
CA TYR A 63 8.82 -2.78 21.65
C TYR A 63 7.43 -3.41 21.81
N CYS A 64 6.97 -3.60 23.05
CA CYS A 64 5.63 -4.12 23.33
C CYS A 64 4.53 -3.21 22.78
N ALA A 65 4.67 -1.89 22.90
CA ALA A 65 3.75 -0.92 22.31
C ALA A 65 3.69 -1.07 20.78
N LEU A 66 4.83 -1.26 20.13
CA LEU A 66 4.91 -1.44 18.68
C LEU A 66 4.24 -2.73 18.24
N ILE A 67 4.57 -3.87 18.85
CA ILE A 67 3.96 -5.16 18.50
C ILE A 67 2.44 -5.12 18.70
N THR A 68 1.97 -4.49 19.78
CA THR A 68 0.54 -4.34 20.03
C THR A 68 -0.15 -3.49 18.95
N ALA A 69 0.45 -2.36 18.56
CA ALA A 69 -0.10 -1.52 17.50
C ALA A 69 -0.13 -2.25 16.14
N ILE A 70 0.91 -3.01 15.82
CA ILE A 70 0.94 -3.84 14.60
C ILE A 70 -0.15 -4.91 14.64
N LYS A 71 -0.32 -5.59 15.79
CA LYS A 71 -1.38 -6.59 15.99
C LYS A 71 -2.77 -6.01 15.77
N ASN A 72 -3.06 -4.86 16.38
CA ASN A 72 -4.35 -4.18 16.19
C ASN A 72 -4.62 -3.86 14.71
N ALA A 73 -3.62 -3.30 14.02
CA ALA A 73 -3.74 -3.00 12.59
C ALA A 73 -3.91 -4.25 11.72
N HIS A 74 -3.25 -5.35 12.08
CA HIS A 74 -3.40 -6.65 11.43
C HIS A 74 -4.82 -7.21 11.62
N ASP A 75 -5.30 -7.25 12.85
CA ASP A 75 -6.63 -7.77 13.20
C ASP A 75 -7.75 -6.92 12.62
N GLU A 76 -7.56 -5.61 12.53
CA GLU A 76 -8.47 -4.68 11.85
C GLU A 76 -8.53 -4.98 10.34
N ASN A 77 -7.38 -5.22 9.70
CA ASN A 77 -7.33 -5.60 8.29
C ASN A 77 -7.95 -6.97 8.01
N GLU A 78 -7.75 -7.94 8.89
CA GLU A 78 -8.43 -9.25 8.82
C GLU A 78 -9.95 -9.08 8.98
N SER A 79 -10.39 -8.21 9.88
CA SER A 79 -11.82 -7.90 10.06
C SER A 79 -12.44 -7.23 8.83
N LEU A 80 -11.68 -6.40 8.12
CA LEU A 80 -12.08 -5.83 6.82
C LEU A 80 -12.23 -6.89 5.72
N ARG A 81 -11.47 -8.00 5.79
CA ARG A 81 -11.53 -9.13 4.85
C ARG A 81 -12.68 -10.08 5.13
N LYS A 82 -13.21 -10.11 6.36
CA LYS A 82 -14.35 -10.97 6.70
C LYS A 82 -15.58 -10.62 5.85
N LYS A 83 -16.19 -11.66 5.27
CA LYS A 83 -17.39 -11.56 4.39
C LYS A 83 -18.70 -11.48 5.17
N SER A 84 -18.69 -11.77 6.47
CA SER A 84 -19.90 -11.83 7.28
C SER A 84 -20.05 -10.57 8.12
N PHE A 85 -21.14 -9.84 7.89
CA PHE A 85 -21.60 -8.72 8.73
C PHE A 85 -22.49 -9.18 9.89
N ARG A 86 -22.68 -10.50 10.09
CA ARG A 86 -23.54 -11.01 11.16
C ARG A 86 -22.99 -10.61 12.53
N GLY A 87 -23.82 -9.91 13.30
CA GLY A 87 -23.51 -9.51 14.67
C GLY A 87 -22.92 -8.10 14.83
N LEU A 88 -22.69 -7.36 13.74
CA LEU A 88 -22.20 -5.99 13.79
C LEU A 88 -23.35 -4.98 13.92
N LYS A 89 -23.15 -3.91 14.69
CA LYS A 89 -24.08 -2.78 14.78
C LYS A 89 -24.02 -1.93 13.50
N LEU A 90 -25.10 -1.20 13.22
CA LEU A 90 -25.21 -0.35 12.01
C LEU A 90 -24.02 0.60 11.83
N GLU A 91 -23.53 1.20 12.91
CA GLU A 91 -22.41 2.14 12.87
C GLU A 91 -21.07 1.46 12.53
N GLU A 92 -20.87 0.24 13.01
CA GLU A 92 -19.68 -0.57 12.70
C GLU A 92 -19.67 -0.96 11.21
N ILE A 93 -20.84 -1.30 10.66
CA ILE A 93 -21.01 -1.58 9.23
C ILE A 93 -20.70 -0.32 8.39
N ARG A 94 -21.15 0.86 8.83
CA ARG A 94 -20.89 2.14 8.16
C ARG A 94 -19.39 2.43 8.10
N ILE A 95 -18.70 2.34 9.24
CA ILE A 95 -17.25 2.55 9.33
C ILE A 95 -16.49 1.54 8.45
N LEU A 96 -16.89 0.26 8.46
CA LEU A 96 -16.27 -0.78 7.65
C LEU A 96 -16.43 -0.51 6.15
N SER A 97 -17.63 -0.11 5.73
CA SER A 97 -17.94 0.21 4.34
C SER A 97 -17.17 1.43 3.86
N GLN A 98 -17.07 2.47 4.68
CA GLN A 98 -16.28 3.66 4.38
C GLN A 98 -14.79 3.32 4.22
N LYS A 99 -14.22 2.51 5.13
CA LYS A 99 -12.82 2.06 5.03
C LYS A 99 -12.56 1.22 3.78
N LYS A 100 -13.51 0.36 3.37
CA LYS A 100 -13.42 -0.40 2.11
C LYS A 100 -13.44 0.53 0.90
N ALA A 101 -14.31 1.55 0.90
CA ALA A 101 -14.34 2.56 -0.15
C ALA A 101 -13.02 3.33 -0.24
N ASP A 102 -12.46 3.76 0.89
CA ASP A 102 -11.16 4.45 0.94
C ASP A 102 -10.03 3.57 0.38
N GLN A 103 -9.99 2.28 0.74
CA GLN A 103 -9.01 1.34 0.20
C GLN A 103 -9.16 1.17 -1.33
N PHE A 104 -10.39 1.10 -1.82
CA PHE A 104 -10.69 0.99 -3.24
C PHE A 104 -10.24 2.25 -4.01
N ILE A 105 -10.58 3.43 -3.51
CA ILE A 105 -10.15 4.71 -4.09
C ILE A 105 -8.62 4.81 -4.12
N ARG A 106 -7.94 4.40 -3.05
CA ARG A 106 -6.47 4.35 -3.01
C ARG A 106 -5.87 3.41 -4.05
N LYS A 107 -6.52 2.27 -4.34
CA LYS A 107 -6.07 1.37 -5.40
C LYS A 107 -6.24 1.99 -6.78
N ILE A 108 -7.34 2.70 -7.02
CA ILE A 108 -7.58 3.40 -8.29
C ILE A 108 -6.60 4.55 -8.49
N LYS A 109 -6.35 5.35 -7.44
CA LYS A 109 -5.47 6.52 -7.49
C LYS A 109 -3.98 6.17 -7.51
N LYS A 110 -3.60 4.89 -7.34
CA LYS A 110 -2.21 4.51 -7.47
C LYS A 110 -1.80 4.71 -8.93
N PRO A 111 -0.76 5.50 -9.21
CA PRO A 111 -0.27 5.62 -10.57
C PRO A 111 0.16 4.23 -11.04
N ASP A 112 -0.31 3.84 -12.22
CA ASP A 112 0.12 2.60 -12.85
C ASP A 112 1.60 2.77 -13.26
N PRO A 113 2.55 2.03 -12.65
CA PRO A 113 3.97 2.16 -12.96
C PRO A 113 4.27 1.94 -14.44
N THR A 114 3.46 1.12 -15.11
CA THR A 114 3.56 0.85 -16.55
C THR A 114 3.22 2.11 -17.35
N ARG A 115 2.18 2.82 -16.93
CA ARG A 115 1.73 4.07 -17.55
C ARG A 115 2.74 5.19 -17.35
N GLU A 116 3.26 5.37 -16.14
CA GLU A 116 4.32 6.36 -15.86
C GLU A 116 5.57 6.10 -16.70
N LYS A 117 5.99 4.83 -16.78
CA LYS A 117 7.13 4.45 -17.61
C LYS A 117 6.88 4.68 -19.09
N LEU A 118 5.66 4.41 -19.58
CA LEU A 118 5.28 4.70 -20.96
C LEU A 118 5.27 6.21 -21.26
N LEU A 119 4.80 7.04 -20.32
CA LEU A 119 4.88 8.50 -20.42
C LEU A 119 6.33 9.00 -20.53
N GLY A 120 7.26 8.37 -19.80
CA GLY A 120 8.70 8.67 -19.92
C GLY A 120 9.27 8.43 -21.33
N TYR A 121 8.64 7.54 -22.12
CA TYR A 121 9.01 7.27 -23.51
C TYR A 121 8.10 7.98 -24.52
N TRP A 122 7.24 8.91 -24.11
CA TRP A 122 6.19 9.46 -24.97
C TRP A 122 6.74 10.17 -26.20
N ALA A 123 7.84 10.91 -26.07
CA ALA A 123 8.50 11.56 -27.21
C ALA A 123 8.92 10.55 -28.30
N ILE A 124 9.43 9.38 -27.89
CA ILE A 124 9.82 8.30 -28.79
C ILE A 124 8.57 7.70 -29.44
N VAL A 125 7.51 7.45 -28.66
CA VAL A 125 6.24 6.94 -29.17
C VAL A 125 5.63 7.87 -30.22
N ARG A 126 5.63 9.20 -29.99
CA ARG A 126 5.15 10.19 -30.95
C ARG A 126 5.98 10.22 -32.21
N MET A 127 7.32 10.29 -32.10
CA MET A 127 8.22 10.27 -33.26
C MET A 127 8.00 9.00 -34.10
N LEU A 128 7.96 7.82 -33.47
CA LEU A 128 7.71 6.56 -34.17
C LEU A 128 6.34 6.53 -34.84
N LYS A 129 5.31 7.16 -34.24
CA LYS A 129 3.96 7.12 -34.78
C LYS A 129 3.72 8.15 -35.89
N LEU A 130 4.24 9.36 -35.75
CA LEU A 130 3.98 10.49 -36.67
C LEU A 130 5.02 10.60 -37.78
N GLU A 131 6.30 10.38 -37.48
CA GLU A 131 7.38 10.56 -38.45
C GLU A 131 7.73 9.26 -39.18
N GLN A 132 7.63 8.12 -38.50
CA GLN A 132 7.98 6.81 -39.06
C GLN A 132 6.76 5.95 -39.45
N ASP A 133 5.54 6.44 -39.18
CA ASP A 133 4.25 5.74 -39.38
C ASP A 133 4.19 4.30 -38.83
N PHE A 134 4.80 4.06 -37.66
CA PHE A 134 4.72 2.75 -37.04
C PHE A 134 3.31 2.47 -36.50
N SER A 135 2.86 1.21 -36.63
CA SER A 135 1.71 0.72 -35.88
C SER A 135 2.03 0.59 -34.39
N PHE A 136 1.01 0.66 -33.52
CA PHE A 136 1.20 0.47 -32.07
C PHE A 136 1.82 -0.89 -31.71
N ARG A 137 1.64 -1.91 -32.56
CA ARG A 137 2.29 -3.21 -32.41
C ARG A 137 3.79 -3.12 -32.69
N GLN A 138 4.21 -2.39 -33.73
CA GLN A 138 5.62 -2.14 -34.01
C GLN A 138 6.27 -1.29 -32.92
N ILE A 139 5.57 -0.29 -32.40
CA ILE A 139 6.06 0.55 -31.28
C ILE A 139 6.27 -0.31 -30.02
N SER A 140 5.33 -1.19 -29.68
CA SER A 140 5.47 -2.14 -28.57
C SER A 140 6.71 -3.02 -28.72
N LEU A 141 6.94 -3.58 -29.91
CA LEU A 141 8.14 -4.38 -30.20
C LEU A 141 9.44 -3.55 -30.13
N TYR A 142 9.39 -2.30 -30.59
CA TYR A 142 10.53 -1.38 -30.52
C TYR A 142 10.92 -1.08 -29.07
N LEU A 143 9.94 -0.72 -28.23
CA LEU A 143 10.16 -0.46 -26.80
C LEU A 143 10.69 -1.70 -26.08
N LYS A 144 10.21 -2.89 -26.45
CA LYS A 144 10.73 -4.15 -25.91
C LYS A 144 12.18 -4.39 -26.31
N LYS A 145 12.53 -4.17 -27.59
CA LYS A 145 13.87 -4.43 -28.14
C LYS A 145 14.92 -3.44 -27.64
N TYR A 146 14.62 -2.14 -27.69
CA TYR A 146 15.62 -1.08 -27.44
C TYR A 146 15.54 -0.47 -26.04
N HIS A 147 14.38 -0.52 -25.38
CA HIS A 147 14.16 0.09 -24.06
C HIS A 147 13.89 -0.94 -22.95
N ARG A 148 13.94 -2.24 -23.27
CA ARG A 148 13.62 -3.35 -22.34
C ARG A 148 12.28 -3.11 -21.62
N PHE A 149 11.33 -2.51 -22.34
CA PHE A 149 10.03 -2.14 -21.81
C PHE A 149 8.96 -2.95 -22.54
N ASP A 150 8.47 -3.99 -21.87
CA ASP A 150 7.39 -4.83 -22.38
C ASP A 150 6.05 -4.19 -22.03
N VAL A 151 5.39 -3.62 -23.04
CA VAL A 151 4.10 -2.94 -22.90
C VAL A 151 3.17 -3.39 -24.01
N ALA A 152 1.91 -3.66 -23.67
CA ALA A 152 0.92 -4.06 -24.65
C ALA A 152 0.58 -2.91 -25.61
N HIS A 153 0.43 -3.23 -26.90
CA HIS A 153 0.02 -2.25 -27.92
C HIS A 153 -1.33 -1.58 -27.59
N SER A 154 -2.23 -2.28 -26.90
CA SER A 154 -3.52 -1.72 -26.42
C SER A 154 -3.31 -0.63 -25.39
N THR A 155 -2.34 -0.76 -24.49
CA THR A 155 -1.98 0.27 -23.50
C THR A 155 -1.41 1.51 -24.18
N ILE A 156 -0.56 1.34 -25.19
CA ILE A 156 -0.04 2.46 -26.00
C ILE A 156 -1.19 3.17 -26.72
N PHE A 157 -2.09 2.42 -27.35
CA PHE A 157 -3.25 2.96 -28.04
C PHE A 157 -4.21 3.73 -27.12
N GLN A 158 -4.48 3.20 -25.92
CA GLN A 158 -5.31 3.89 -24.93
C GLN A 158 -4.68 5.23 -24.53
N LEU A 159 -3.38 5.23 -24.22
CA LEU A 159 -2.67 6.47 -23.87
C LEU A 159 -2.64 7.46 -25.03
N TRP A 160 -2.48 6.98 -26.27
CA TRP A 160 -2.54 7.82 -27.48
C TRP A 160 -3.89 8.51 -27.64
N ASN A 161 -4.99 7.76 -27.50
CA ASN A 161 -6.32 8.36 -27.56
C ASN A 161 -6.54 9.37 -26.44
N GLU A 162 -6.00 9.12 -25.24
CA GLU A 162 -6.16 10.03 -24.12
C GLU A 162 -5.37 11.34 -24.28
N LEU A 163 -4.15 11.29 -24.82
CA LEU A 163 -3.32 12.47 -24.96
C LEU A 163 -3.61 13.22 -26.27
N GLU A 164 -3.62 12.51 -27.40
CA GLU A 164 -3.63 13.16 -28.73
C GLU A 164 -5.05 13.43 -29.27
N LYS A 165 -6.09 12.67 -28.87
CA LYS A 165 -7.46 13.03 -29.28
C LYS A 165 -8.02 14.19 -28.46
N ASN A 166 -7.59 14.34 -27.20
CA ASN A 166 -8.02 15.45 -26.37
C ASN A 166 -7.39 16.78 -26.81
N GLU A 167 -6.16 16.77 -27.34
CA GLU A 167 -5.52 17.96 -27.95
C GLU A 167 -6.30 18.49 -29.17
N ASN A 168 -6.84 17.62 -30.03
CA ASN A 168 -7.61 18.03 -31.22
C ASN A 168 -9.01 18.63 -30.92
N THR A 169 -9.43 18.66 -29.65
CA THR A 169 -10.69 19.29 -29.22
C THR A 169 -10.45 20.64 -28.51
N GLY A 170 -9.19 21.03 -28.34
CA GLY A 170 -8.76 22.26 -27.64
C GLY A 170 -8.56 23.49 -28.55
N GLU A 171 -8.46 23.31 -29.87
CA GLU A 171 -8.38 24.41 -30.84
C GLU A 171 -9.78 24.76 -31.38
N SER A 172 -10.65 25.22 -30.49
CA SER A 172 -11.87 25.97 -30.82
C SER A 172 -12.37 26.71 -29.58
N LYS A 173 -11.58 27.65 -29.08
CA LYS A 173 -12.05 28.82 -28.33
C LYS A 173 -11.14 30.01 -28.59
#